data_AF-A0A7S7UP85-F1
#
_entry.id   AF-A0A7S7UP85-F1
#
_cell.length_a   1.000
_cell.length_b   1.000
_cell.length_c   1.000
_cell.angle_alpha   90.00
_cell.angle_beta   90.00
_cell.angle_gamma   90.00
#
_symmetry.space_group_name_H-M   'P 1'
#
loop_
_entity.id
_entity.type
_entity.pdbx_description
1 polymer ?
#
loop_
_entity_poly.entity_id
_entity_poly.type
_entity_poly.pdbx_seq_one_letter_code
_entity_poly.pdbx_strand_id
1 'polypeptide(L)' 'MPRSTNRNLPKSADLLLAKDELLAGRRVVVASSAGRRLGGKAGTILGPGATATQVKILLDGAKRYITLHVRYVDLLKSD' A
#
# COMPACT_ATOMS: atom_id res chain seq x y z
N MET A 1 -8.23 24.30 15.65
CA MET A 1 -8.34 23.64 14.33
C MET A 1 -8.39 22.12 14.55
N PRO A 2 -9.54 21.43 14.41
CA PRO A 2 -9.59 19.99 14.54
C PRO A 2 -9.08 19.33 13.24
N ARG A 3 -8.11 18.43 13.39
CA ARG A 3 -7.49 17.69 12.29
C ARG A 3 -8.49 16.62 11.84
N SER A 4 -9.14 16.83 10.69
CA SER A 4 -10.10 15.88 10.12
C SER A 4 -9.37 14.59 9.71
N THR A 5 -9.54 13.55 10.53
CA THR A 5 -9.10 12.19 10.21
C THR A 5 -10.30 11.48 9.60
N ASN A 6 -10.46 11.57 8.27
CA ASN A 6 -11.43 10.77 7.52
C ASN A 6 -11.19 9.27 7.85
N ARG A 7 -12.07 8.72 8.69
CA ARG A 7 -11.98 7.39 9.32
C ARG A 7 -12.84 6.33 8.62
N ASN A 8 -13.19 6.54 7.35
CA ASN A 8 -13.84 5.53 6.52
C ASN A 8 -12.82 4.89 5.58
N LEU A 9 -12.09 3.88 6.04
CA LEU A 9 -11.40 2.91 5.19
C LEU A 9 -11.77 1.50 5.71
N PRO A 10 -12.08 0.53 4.84
CA PRO A 10 -12.73 -0.72 5.23
C PRO A 10 -11.92 -1.53 6.24
N LYS A 11 -12.65 -2.13 7.18
CA LYS A 11 -12.16 -2.87 8.36
C LYS A 11 -11.66 -4.26 7.97
N SER A 12 -10.41 -4.54 8.30
CA SER A 12 -9.83 -5.80 8.79
C SER A 12 -9.95 -7.09 7.97
N ALA A 13 -10.98 -7.30 7.14
CA ALA A 13 -11.13 -8.49 6.30
C ALA A 13 -10.12 -8.51 5.13
N ASP A 14 -9.79 -7.34 4.58
CA ASP A 14 -8.73 -7.16 3.58
C ASP A 14 -7.33 -7.53 4.09
N LEU A 15 -7.07 -7.52 5.41
CA LEU A 15 -5.74 -7.84 5.94
C LEU A 15 -5.32 -9.30 5.75
N LEU A 16 -6.30 -10.21 5.70
CA LEU A 16 -6.05 -11.64 5.52
C LEU A 16 -5.92 -12.00 4.03
N LEU A 17 -6.74 -11.40 3.16
CA LEU A 17 -6.60 -11.51 1.70
C LEU A 17 -5.28 -10.90 1.20
N ALA A 18 -4.88 -9.76 1.76
CA ALA A 18 -3.63 -9.10 1.42
C ALA A 18 -2.40 -10.00 1.69
N LYS A 19 -2.43 -10.93 2.65
CA LYS A 19 -1.28 -11.81 2.90
C LYS A 19 -0.97 -12.75 1.75
N ASP A 20 -1.99 -13.26 1.06
CA ASP A 20 -1.82 -14.12 -0.12
C ASP A 20 -1.54 -13.30 -1.39
N GLU A 21 -2.03 -12.06 -1.42
CA GLU A 21 -1.97 -11.18 -2.59
C GLU A 21 -0.71 -10.29 -2.66
N LEU A 22 -0.05 -10.04 -1.53
CA LEU A 22 1.16 -9.20 -1.43
C LEU A 22 2.45 -10.00 -1.68
N LEU A 23 2.45 -10.76 -2.76
CA LEU A 23 3.64 -11.47 -3.24
C LEU A 23 4.65 -10.47 -3.81
N ALA A 24 5.93 -10.68 -3.48
CA ALA A 24 7.01 -9.90 -4.05
C ALA A 24 6.99 -9.99 -5.59
N GLY A 25 7.21 -8.86 -6.26
CA GLY A 25 7.15 -8.74 -7.72
C GLY A 25 5.79 -8.29 -8.29
N ARG A 26 4.73 -8.22 -7.48
CA ARG A 26 3.43 -7.67 -7.91
C ARG A 26 3.48 -6.15 -8.06
N ARG A 27 2.82 -5.64 -9.11
CA ARG A 27 2.52 -4.22 -9.27
C ARG A 27 1.35 -3.81 -8.39
N VAL A 28 1.51 -2.66 -7.77
CA VAL A 28 0.54 -2.04 -6.85
C VAL A 28 0.42 -0.56 -7.14
N VAL A 29 -0.70 0.01 -6.75
CA VAL A 29 -0.92 1.45 -6.69
C VAL A 29 -1.13 1.83 -5.24
N VAL A 30 -0.54 2.93 -4.83
CA VAL A 30 -0.75 3.47 -3.50
C VAL A 30 -2.11 4.17 -3.47
N ALA A 31 -2.97 3.75 -2.56
CA ALA A 31 -4.30 4.32 -2.36
C ALA A 31 -4.21 5.83 -2.12
N SER A 32 -5.16 6.61 -2.64
CA SER A 32 -5.22 8.07 -2.43
C SER A 32 -5.29 8.46 -0.95
N SER A 33 -5.77 7.55 -0.09
CA SER A 33 -5.83 7.68 1.36
C SER A 33 -4.46 7.72 2.05
N ALA A 34 -3.37 7.29 1.37
CA ALA A 34 -2.00 7.43 1.85
C ALA A 34 -1.52 8.89 1.94
N GLY A 35 -2.28 9.81 1.32
CA GLY A 35 -2.03 11.24 1.34
C GLY A 35 -1.31 11.76 0.08
N ARG A 36 -1.29 13.09 -0.05
CA ARG A 36 -0.89 13.83 -1.27
C ARG A 36 0.48 13.48 -1.86
N ARG A 37 1.42 12.97 -1.06
CA ARG A 37 2.80 12.68 -1.52
C ARG A 37 2.95 11.32 -2.19
N LEU A 38 2.07 10.38 -1.84
CA LEU A 38 2.19 8.96 -2.21
C LEU A 38 0.95 8.43 -2.92
N GLY A 39 -0.24 8.95 -2.60
CA GLY A 39 -1.50 8.52 -3.20
C GLY A 39 -1.51 8.69 -4.72
N GLY A 40 -1.92 7.64 -5.42
CA GLY A 40 -1.96 7.56 -6.89
C GLY A 40 -0.64 7.13 -7.54
N LYS A 41 0.42 6.85 -6.78
CA LYS A 41 1.68 6.35 -7.34
C LYS A 41 1.65 4.85 -7.51
N ALA A 42 2.12 4.37 -8.65
CA ALA A 42 2.35 2.96 -8.90
C ALA A 42 3.75 2.52 -8.42
N GLY A 43 3.90 1.23 -8.17
CA GLY A 43 5.16 0.61 -7.82
C GLY A 43 5.08 -0.90 -7.76
N THR A 44 6.14 -1.52 -7.29
CA THR A 44 6.27 -2.97 -7.18
C THR A 44 6.55 -3.37 -5.73
N ILE A 45 5.88 -4.42 -5.25
CA ILE A 45 6.14 -4.99 -3.93
C ILE A 45 7.51 -5.68 -3.96
N LEU A 46 8.39 -5.30 -3.05
CA LEU A 46 9.66 -6.01 -2.84
C LEU A 46 9.53 -7.13 -1.81
N GLY A 47 8.58 -7.01 -0.88
CA GLY A 47 8.31 -8.02 0.13
C GLY A 47 7.73 -7.45 1.43
N PRO A 48 7.68 -8.24 2.51
CA PRO A 48 7.15 -7.81 3.79
C PRO A 48 8.03 -6.74 4.46
N GLY A 49 7.37 -5.88 5.23
CA GLY A 49 7.98 -4.85 6.07
C GLY A 49 8.39 -5.38 7.44
N ALA A 50 8.63 -4.46 8.38
CA ALA A 50 9.04 -4.82 9.75
C ALA A 50 7.92 -5.47 10.57
N THR A 51 6.67 -5.26 10.17
CA THR A 51 5.48 -5.84 10.81
C THR A 51 4.64 -6.59 9.79
N ALA A 52 3.82 -7.53 10.25
CA ALA A 52 2.96 -8.36 9.40
C ALA A 52 1.95 -7.56 8.56
N THR A 53 1.71 -6.29 8.90
CA THR A 53 0.80 -5.38 8.18
C THR A 53 1.53 -4.34 7.34
N GLN A 54 2.85 -4.43 7.23
CA GLN A 54 3.68 -3.54 6.44
C GLN A 54 4.27 -4.28 5.24
N VAL A 55 4.42 -3.55 4.14
CA VAL A 55 5.07 -4.02 2.91
C VAL A 55 6.06 -2.99 2.42
N LYS A 56 7.15 -3.50 1.85
CA LYS A 56 8.15 -2.70 1.16
C LYS A 56 7.74 -2.58 -0.30
N ILE A 57 7.57 -1.37 -0.78
CA ILE A 57 7.18 -1.05 -2.14
C ILE A 57 8.25 -0.16 -2.76
N LEU A 58 8.71 -0.52 -3.95
CA LEU A 58 9.51 0.37 -4.78
C LEU A 58 8.57 1.13 -5.70
N LEU A 59 8.42 2.43 -5.49
CA LEU A 59 7.60 3.27 -6.37
C LEU A 59 8.31 3.51 -7.70
N ASP A 60 7.53 3.60 -8.78
CA ASP A 60 8.05 3.96 -10.09
C ASP A 60 8.68 5.37 -10.04
N GLY A 61 9.96 5.46 -10.40
CA GLY A 61 10.77 6.68 -10.31
C GLY A 61 11.41 6.94 -8.94
N ALA A 62 11.21 6.09 -7.94
CA ALA A 62 11.92 6.16 -6.66
C ALA A 62 13.17 5.27 -6.66
N LYS A 63 14.30 5.81 -6.17
CA LYS A 63 15.55 5.03 -5.99
C LYS A 63 15.55 4.15 -4.75
N ARG A 64 14.60 4.35 -3.83
CA ARG A 64 14.50 3.63 -2.56
C ARG A 64 13.10 3.08 -2.39
N TYR A 65 13.02 1.94 -1.73
CA TYR A 65 11.75 1.40 -1.28
C TYR A 65 11.18 2.23 -0.15
N ILE A 66 9.86 2.23 -0.06
CA ILE A 66 9.12 2.78 1.06
C ILE A 66 8.39 1.64 1.76
N THR A 67 8.23 1.77 3.07
CA THR A 67 7.41 0.84 3.83
C THR A 67 6.03 1.46 4.01
N LEU A 68 5.01 0.82 3.49
CA LEU A 68 3.61 1.24 3.62
C LEU A 68 2.82 0.16 4.34
N HIS A 69 1.79 0.61 5.04
CA HIS A 69 0.82 -0.31 5.58
C HIS A 69 -0.01 -0.86 4.43
N VAL A 70 -0.33 -2.15 4.46
CA VAL A 70 -1.10 -2.85 3.41
C VAL A 70 -2.47 -2.25 3.12
N ARG A 71 -3.00 -1.41 4.02
CA ARG A 71 -4.29 -0.69 3.86
C ARG A 71 -4.23 0.47 2.87
N TYR A 72 -3.02 0.85 2.47
CA TYR A 72 -2.76 1.96 1.55
C TYR A 72 -2.23 1.45 0.21
N VAL A 73 -2.39 0.15 -0.05
CA VAL A 73 -1.80 -0.53 -1.18
C VAL A 73 -2.93 -1.26 -1.88
N ASP A 74 -3.25 -0.82 -3.09
CA ASP A 74 -4.22 -1.45 -3.95
C ASP A 74 -3.46 -2.28 -4.98
N LEU A 75 -3.87 -3.53 -5.19
CA LEU A 75 -3.33 -4.33 -6.27
C LEU A 75 -3.75 -3.74 -7.61
N LEU A 76 -2.79 -3.49 -8.48
CA LEU A 76 -3.09 -3.17 -9.86
C LEU A 76 -3.49 -4.49 -10.55
N LYS A 77 -4.78 -4.78 -10.58
CA LYS A 77 -5.33 -5.88 -11.38
C LYS A 77 -5.17 -5.49 -12.85
N SER A 78 -4.26 -6.16 -13.55
CA SER A 78 -4.32 -6.20 -15.02
C SER A 78 -5.52 -7.09 -15.36
N ASP A 79 -6.51 -6.49 -15.99
CA ASP A 79 -7.55 -7.18 -16.76
C ASP A 79 -6.92 -7.86 -17.99
#